data_AF-A0A349VRT8-F1
#
_entry.id   AF-A0A349VRT8-F1
#
_cell.length_a   1.000
_cell.length_b   1.000
_cell.length_c   1.000
_cell.angle_alpha   90.00
_cell.angle_beta   90.00
_cell.angle_gamma   90.00
#
_symmetry.space_group_name_H-M   'P 1'
#
loop_
_entity.id
_entity.type
_entity.pdbx_description
1 polymer ?
#
loop_
_entity_poly.entity_id
_entity_poly.type
_entity_poly.pdbx_seq_one_letter_code
_entity_poly.pdbx_strand_id
1 'polypeptide(L)'
;MKKVIASILCFTMCAGMFAGCKGKDDKKESATTASGNGDTTASATEGSSSAESSESAADSSETEASSEDTTTEVTTAIESYGTGSIEINMFAMSPEVPGMVKRFMADNPDMASKYKVTAMVSANTNGAYVTKLNAALTAGGDGAPDIYVAEADYILPYTQGDLSSLAAPYADFIDNVDGKLKDAQIAQYTIDLGTNTDGKLVALCYQC
;
A
#
# COMPACT_ATOMS: atom_id res chain seq x y z
N MET A 1 -40.88 -8.10 8.08
CA MET A 1 -41.65 -7.60 9.26
C MET A 1 -41.32 -8.45 10.47
N LYS A 2 -41.29 -7.86 11.68
CA LYS A 2 -41.03 -8.49 13.01
C LYS A 2 -39.54 -8.84 13.24
N LYS A 3 -38.75 -7.93 13.82
CA LYS A 3 -38.52 -7.63 15.28
C LYS A 3 -37.57 -8.65 15.93
N VAL A 4 -36.29 -8.32 16.10
CA VAL A 4 -35.69 -7.58 17.24
C VAL A 4 -35.85 -8.31 18.58
N ILE A 5 -34.75 -8.85 19.11
CA ILE A 5 -34.49 -9.01 20.55
C ILE A 5 -33.02 -8.64 20.80
N ALA A 6 -32.79 -7.80 21.81
CA ALA A 6 -31.48 -7.44 22.34
C ALA A 6 -31.48 -7.65 23.86
N SER A 7 -30.33 -8.04 24.42
CA SER A 7 -30.03 -8.02 25.86
C SER A 7 -28.51 -7.97 26.01
N ILE A 8 -27.90 -6.80 26.22
CA ILE A 8 -27.72 -6.19 27.55
C ILE A 8 -27.20 -7.19 28.57
N LEU A 9 -25.90 -7.10 28.85
CA LEU A 9 -25.34 -7.38 30.17
C LEU A 9 -24.30 -6.30 30.50
N CYS A 10 -24.79 -5.17 31.04
CA CYS A 10 -23.93 -4.24 31.75
C CYS A 10 -23.57 -4.83 33.11
N PHE A 11 -22.28 -4.94 33.43
CA PHE A 11 -21.82 -4.90 34.80
C PHE A 11 -20.76 -3.82 34.94
N THR A 12 -21.11 -2.80 35.72
CA THR A 12 -20.29 -1.64 36.06
C THR A 12 -19.19 -2.01 37.05
N MET A 13 -18.00 -1.43 36.89
CA MET A 13 -17.19 -0.99 38.04
C MET A 13 -16.28 0.20 37.66
N CYS A 14 -16.69 1.39 38.08
CA CYS A 14 -15.84 2.59 38.12
C CYS A 14 -15.64 3.00 39.57
N ALA A 15 -14.40 3.00 40.07
CA ALA A 15 -13.92 3.88 41.16
C ALA A 15 -12.41 3.69 41.36
N GLY A 16 -11.65 4.79 41.33
CA GLY A 16 -10.19 4.72 41.47
C GLY A 16 -9.49 6.06 41.30
N MET A 17 -10.00 7.14 41.92
CA MET A 17 -9.27 8.41 42.00
C MET A 17 -8.23 8.36 43.12
N PHE A 18 -6.99 8.76 42.82
CA PHE A 18 -6.10 9.38 43.80
C PHE A 18 -5.43 10.63 43.20
N ALA A 19 -5.28 11.65 44.03
CA ALA A 19 -4.93 13.01 43.61
C ALA A 19 -3.41 13.25 43.52
N GLY A 20 -3.00 14.23 42.70
CA GLY A 20 -1.60 14.62 42.52
C GLY A 20 -1.40 16.03 41.97
N CYS A 21 -1.87 17.07 42.67
CA CYS A 21 -1.61 18.47 42.31
C CYS A 21 -0.51 19.12 43.19
N LYS A 22 0.66 19.38 42.62
CA LYS A 22 1.67 20.40 43.03
C LYS A 22 2.86 20.32 42.07
N GLY A 23 3.44 21.37 41.51
CA GLY A 23 3.19 22.83 41.47
C GLY A 23 4.32 23.41 40.57
N LYS A 24 4.52 24.70 40.29
CA LYS A 24 3.83 26.00 40.44
C LYS A 24 4.91 27.02 40.01
N ASP A 25 4.62 27.89 39.03
CA ASP A 25 5.42 29.06 38.59
C ASP A 25 6.82 28.75 37.97
N ASP A 26 7.44 29.56 37.09
CA ASP A 26 7.33 31.02 36.88
C ASP A 26 7.63 31.50 35.43
N LYS A 27 7.54 32.83 35.21
CA LYS A 27 7.77 33.59 33.93
C LYS A 27 9.23 33.50 33.42
N LYS A 28 9.64 33.88 32.19
CA LYS A 28 9.48 35.20 31.52
C LYS A 28 10.18 35.24 30.12
N GLU A 29 9.60 36.04 29.21
CA GLU A 29 10.19 36.90 28.14
C GLU A 29 11.63 36.73 27.58
N SER A 30 11.71 36.86 26.22
CA SER A 30 12.57 37.82 25.45
C SER A 30 14.11 37.64 25.44
N ALA A 31 14.89 37.91 24.38
CA ALA A 31 14.69 38.07 22.92
C ALA A 31 16.11 38.20 22.29
N THR A 32 16.21 38.73 21.06
CA THR A 32 17.40 39.41 20.47
C THR A 32 18.34 38.57 19.60
N THR A 33 18.14 38.68 18.27
CA THR A 33 19.10 39.04 17.16
C THR A 33 20.62 38.84 17.39
N ALA A 34 21.51 38.58 16.43
CA ALA A 34 21.69 39.12 15.05
C ALA A 34 22.92 38.41 14.39
N SER A 35 23.38 38.63 13.15
CA SER A 35 22.83 39.13 11.85
C SER A 35 23.96 39.03 10.79
N GLY A 36 23.67 39.17 9.49
CA GLY A 36 24.64 39.16 8.37
C GLY A 36 24.27 38.13 7.29
N ASN A 37 23.69 38.43 6.12
CA ASN A 37 23.64 39.63 5.26
C ASN A 37 24.85 39.78 4.31
N GLY A 38 24.57 39.88 3.01
CA GLY A 38 25.57 40.03 1.94
C GLY A 38 25.41 38.99 0.81
N ASP A 39 25.16 39.28 -0.46
CA ASP A 39 24.44 40.32 -1.23
C ASP A 39 24.80 40.09 -2.72
N THR A 40 23.92 40.49 -3.66
CA THR A 40 24.08 40.67 -5.14
C THR A 40 25.17 39.90 -5.94
N THR A 41 24.88 39.39 -7.16
CA THR A 41 24.58 40.23 -8.33
C THR A 41 24.03 39.38 -9.50
N ALA A 42 23.19 39.98 -10.35
CA ALA A 42 22.57 39.36 -11.53
C ALA A 42 23.43 39.46 -12.82
N SER A 43 23.03 38.76 -13.89
CA SER A 43 22.49 39.39 -15.13
C SER A 43 22.45 38.44 -16.34
N ALA A 44 21.30 38.41 -17.04
CA ALA A 44 21.07 38.27 -18.51
C ALA A 44 21.80 37.17 -19.34
N THR A 45 21.31 36.69 -20.50
CA THR A 45 20.57 37.39 -21.56
C THR A 45 19.80 36.41 -22.48
N GLU A 46 18.80 36.95 -23.18
CA GLU A 46 18.03 36.47 -24.35
C GLU A 46 18.74 35.55 -25.38
N GLY A 47 17.95 34.78 -26.12
CA GLY A 47 18.40 34.00 -27.28
C GLY A 47 17.29 33.40 -28.15
N SER A 48 16.50 34.24 -28.83
CA SER A 48 15.49 33.82 -29.82
C SER A 48 16.07 33.71 -31.23
N SER A 49 15.73 32.66 -32.00
CA SER A 49 15.51 32.77 -33.45
C SER A 49 14.74 31.56 -34.02
N SER A 50 13.98 31.83 -35.08
CA SER A 50 13.20 30.86 -35.88
C SER A 50 13.75 30.79 -37.32
N ALA A 51 13.56 29.66 -38.00
CA ALA A 51 13.35 29.48 -39.46
C ALA A 51 13.49 27.97 -39.80
N GLU A 52 12.48 27.24 -40.32
CA GLU A 52 11.71 27.33 -41.59
C GLU A 52 12.46 26.85 -42.86
N SER A 53 12.10 25.64 -43.31
CA SER A 53 12.15 25.09 -44.70
C SER A 53 12.19 23.54 -44.66
N SER A 54 11.53 22.76 -45.53
CA SER A 54 10.48 23.06 -46.51
C SER A 54 9.87 21.73 -47.02
N GLU A 55 8.56 21.73 -47.31
CA GLU A 55 7.83 20.90 -48.31
C GLU A 55 8.25 19.44 -48.61
N SER A 56 7.35 18.48 -48.33
CA SER A 56 6.73 17.65 -49.39
C SER A 56 5.60 16.77 -48.85
N ALA A 57 4.49 16.73 -49.59
CA ALA A 57 3.35 15.86 -49.30
C ALA A 57 3.56 14.43 -49.83
N ALA A 58 3.08 13.44 -49.07
CA ALA A 58 2.72 12.12 -49.58
C ALA A 58 1.50 11.61 -48.82
N ASP A 59 0.37 11.56 -49.53
CA ASP A 59 -0.84 10.84 -49.13
C ASP A 59 -0.55 9.34 -49.00
N SER A 60 -0.99 8.71 -47.92
CA SER A 60 -1.07 7.26 -47.77
C SER A 60 -2.05 6.91 -46.64
N SER A 61 -3.15 6.27 -47.03
CA SER A 61 -4.12 5.74 -46.08
C SER A 61 -3.60 4.47 -45.42
N GLU A 62 -3.45 4.49 -44.09
CA GLU A 62 -3.30 3.28 -43.30
C GLU A 62 -4.53 3.10 -42.41
N THR A 63 -5.49 2.37 -43.00
CA THR A 63 -6.07 1.16 -42.42
C THR A 63 -6.10 1.09 -40.89
N GLU A 64 -7.28 1.30 -40.32
CA GLU A 64 -7.66 0.91 -38.96
C GLU A 64 -7.25 -0.55 -38.70
N ALA A 65 -6.12 -0.74 -38.02
CA ALA A 65 -5.69 -2.03 -37.51
C ALA A 65 -6.59 -2.41 -36.33
N SER A 66 -7.70 -3.05 -36.67
CA SER A 66 -8.59 -3.75 -35.72
C SER A 66 -7.74 -4.47 -34.70
N SER A 67 -7.79 -4.03 -33.44
CA SER A 67 -7.19 -4.79 -32.35
C SER A 67 -7.88 -6.14 -32.30
N GLU A 68 -7.17 -7.19 -32.70
CA GLU A 68 -7.59 -8.55 -32.44
C GLU A 68 -7.62 -8.72 -30.92
N ASP A 69 -8.84 -8.74 -30.36
CA ASP A 69 -9.14 -9.21 -29.02
C ASP A 69 -8.75 -10.68 -28.92
N THR A 70 -7.44 -10.90 -28.79
CA THR A 70 -6.87 -12.18 -28.40
C THR A 70 -7.15 -12.33 -26.92
N THR A 71 -8.40 -12.70 -26.60
CA THR A 71 -8.82 -13.19 -25.30
C THR A 71 -7.96 -14.41 -24.96
N THR A 72 -6.79 -14.12 -24.40
CA THR A 72 -5.92 -15.10 -23.77
C THR A 72 -6.62 -15.45 -22.47
N GLU A 73 -7.17 -16.66 -22.38
CA GLU A 73 -7.79 -17.19 -21.17
C GLU A 73 -6.80 -17.08 -19.98
N VAL A 74 -6.90 -16.01 -19.21
CA VAL A 74 -6.03 -15.77 -18.05
C VAL A 74 -6.48 -16.71 -16.95
N THR A 75 -5.83 -17.88 -16.88
CA THR A 75 -6.10 -18.91 -15.89
C THR A 75 -6.00 -18.33 -14.48
N THR A 76 -7.17 -18.05 -13.90
CA THR A 76 -7.30 -17.65 -12.49
C THR A 76 -7.57 -18.90 -11.67
N ALA A 77 -6.71 -19.19 -10.70
CA ALA A 77 -7.00 -20.19 -9.66
C ALA A 77 -7.52 -19.49 -8.39
N ILE A 78 -8.45 -20.13 -7.69
CA ILE A 78 -8.89 -19.73 -6.35
C ILE A 78 -8.48 -20.84 -5.37
N GLU A 79 -7.69 -20.47 -4.37
CA GLU A 79 -7.24 -21.38 -3.31
C GLU A 79 -7.75 -20.89 -1.95
N SER A 80 -7.80 -21.76 -0.95
CA SER A 80 -8.23 -21.36 0.41
C SER A 80 -7.48 -22.10 1.51
N TYR A 81 -7.12 -21.37 2.56
CA TYR A 81 -6.23 -21.83 3.63
C TYR A 81 -6.78 -21.44 5.01
N GLY A 82 -6.78 -22.38 5.95
CA GLY A 82 -7.47 -22.22 7.24
C GLY A 82 -8.96 -22.57 7.18
N THR A 83 -9.60 -22.48 8.33
CA THR A 83 -11.01 -22.88 8.55
C THR A 83 -11.79 -21.88 9.41
N GLY A 84 -11.16 -20.78 9.81
CA GLY A 84 -11.78 -19.79 10.68
C GLY A 84 -12.81 -18.89 10.00
N SER A 85 -13.53 -18.12 10.81
CA SER A 85 -14.60 -17.23 10.36
C SER A 85 -14.16 -15.83 9.97
N ILE A 86 -12.90 -15.46 10.23
CA ILE A 86 -12.33 -14.18 9.79
C ILE A 86 -11.72 -14.41 8.41
N GLU A 87 -12.36 -13.88 7.37
CA GLU A 87 -11.89 -14.03 6.00
C GLU A 87 -10.80 -12.98 5.69
N ILE A 88 -9.82 -13.38 4.88
CA ILE A 88 -8.75 -12.53 4.35
C ILE A 88 -8.65 -12.81 2.85
N ASN A 89 -8.85 -11.80 2.02
CA ASN A 89 -8.73 -11.88 0.57
C ASN A 89 -7.28 -11.59 0.15
N MET A 90 -6.65 -12.54 -0.53
CA MET A 90 -5.29 -12.40 -1.05
C MET A 90 -5.28 -12.37 -2.58
N PHE A 91 -4.58 -11.42 -3.18
CA PHE A 91 -4.28 -11.43 -4.63
C PHE A 91 -2.79 -11.77 -4.84
N ALA A 92 -2.49 -12.71 -5.73
CA ALA A 92 -1.12 -13.15 -6.01
C ALA A 92 -0.87 -13.42 -7.50
N MET A 93 0.37 -13.18 -7.94
CA MET A 93 0.81 -13.37 -9.33
C MET A 93 1.25 -14.81 -9.62
N SER A 94 1.57 -15.57 -8.57
CA SER A 94 2.07 -16.95 -8.61
C SER A 94 1.53 -17.74 -7.39
N PRO A 95 1.56 -19.08 -7.41
CA PRO A 95 1.17 -19.90 -6.25
C PRO A 95 2.20 -19.90 -5.10
N GLU A 96 3.30 -19.14 -5.20
CA GLU A 96 4.39 -19.15 -4.21
C GLU A 96 3.98 -18.53 -2.87
N VAL A 97 3.48 -17.28 -2.88
CA VAL A 97 2.99 -16.61 -1.67
C VAL A 97 1.76 -17.34 -1.06
N PRO A 98 0.76 -17.78 -1.85
CA PRO A 98 -0.26 -18.71 -1.38
C PRO A 98 0.30 -19.99 -0.74
N GLY A 99 1.37 -20.56 -1.31
CA GLY A 99 2.10 -21.71 -0.76
C GLY A 99 2.78 -21.42 0.59
N MET A 100 3.33 -20.21 0.77
CA MET A 100 3.85 -19.77 2.07
C MET A 100 2.73 -19.63 3.11
N VAL A 101 1.58 -19.04 2.74
CA VAL A 101 0.40 -18.95 3.62
C VAL A 101 -0.11 -20.34 4.00
N LYS A 102 -0.19 -21.28 3.05
CA LYS A 102 -0.54 -22.67 3.29
C LYS A 102 0.37 -23.31 4.34
N ARG A 103 1.68 -23.09 4.24
CA ARG A 103 2.67 -23.61 5.20
C ARG A 103 2.50 -22.96 6.57
N PHE A 104 2.34 -21.64 6.62
CA PHE A 104 2.09 -20.90 7.85
C PHE A 104 0.85 -21.42 8.59
N MET A 105 -0.29 -21.60 7.89
CA MET A 105 -1.52 -22.13 8.49
C MET A 105 -1.38 -23.58 8.97
N ALA A 106 -0.57 -24.40 8.29
CA ALA A 106 -0.29 -25.77 8.73
C ALA A 106 0.56 -25.82 10.01
N ASP A 107 1.50 -24.88 10.19
CA ASP A 107 2.36 -24.80 11.37
C ASP A 107 1.73 -24.01 12.54
N ASN A 108 0.73 -23.17 12.27
CA ASN A 108 0.06 -22.33 13.26
C ASN A 108 -1.46 -22.65 13.31
N PRO A 109 -1.85 -23.80 13.90
CA PRO A 109 -3.24 -24.27 13.88
C PRO A 109 -4.20 -23.35 14.64
N ASP A 110 -3.71 -22.57 15.61
CA ASP A 110 -4.54 -21.57 16.30
C ASP A 110 -4.91 -20.41 15.35
N MET A 111 -3.99 -19.99 14.48
CA MET A 111 -4.26 -19.01 13.42
C MET A 111 -5.18 -19.59 12.35
N ALA A 112 -4.93 -20.83 11.91
CA ALA A 112 -5.79 -21.52 10.95
C ALA A 112 -7.23 -21.74 11.46
N SER A 113 -7.44 -21.80 12.78
CA SER A 113 -8.78 -21.88 13.39
C SER A 113 -9.52 -20.53 13.48
N LYS A 114 -8.79 -19.40 13.41
CA LYS A 114 -9.33 -18.03 13.51
C LYS A 114 -9.59 -17.42 12.13
N TYR A 115 -8.66 -17.66 11.21
CA TYR A 115 -8.63 -17.05 9.88
C TYR A 115 -8.89 -18.07 8.76
N LYS A 116 -9.42 -17.55 7.65
CA LYS A 116 -9.50 -18.24 6.36
C LYS A 116 -8.98 -17.28 5.28
N VAL A 117 -7.81 -17.58 4.72
CA VAL A 117 -7.27 -16.82 3.58
C VAL A 117 -7.81 -17.41 2.29
N THR A 118 -8.43 -16.59 1.45
CA THR A 118 -8.87 -16.96 0.09
C THR A 118 -7.96 -16.26 -0.91
N ALA A 119 -7.15 -17.03 -1.65
CA ALA A 119 -6.16 -16.50 -2.58
C ALA A 119 -6.64 -16.58 -4.03
N MET A 120 -6.67 -15.44 -4.72
CA MET A 120 -6.82 -15.34 -6.18
C MET A 120 -5.42 -15.32 -6.81
N VAL A 121 -5.12 -16.36 -7.57
CA VAL A 121 -3.82 -16.53 -8.24
C VAL A 121 -4.01 -16.32 -9.74
N SER A 122 -3.33 -15.34 -10.31
CA SER A 122 -3.40 -15.01 -11.73
C SER A 122 -2.07 -14.46 -12.21
N ALA A 123 -1.47 -15.07 -13.23
CA ALA A 123 -0.26 -14.55 -13.85
C ALA A 123 -0.47 -13.12 -14.40
N ASN A 124 0.59 -12.32 -14.44
CA ASN A 124 0.57 -10.96 -14.97
C ASN A 124 0.82 -10.88 -16.48
N THR A 125 0.46 -11.93 -17.22
CA THR A 125 0.55 -11.97 -18.68
C THR A 125 -0.17 -10.74 -19.26
N ASN A 126 0.55 -9.95 -20.06
CA ASN A 126 0.06 -8.71 -20.67
C ASN A 126 -0.55 -7.70 -19.67
N GLY A 127 -0.09 -7.69 -18.41
CA GLY A 127 -0.59 -6.75 -17.39
C GLY A 127 -1.96 -7.11 -16.79
N ALA A 128 -2.48 -8.31 -17.06
CA ALA A 128 -3.84 -8.71 -16.64
C ALA A 128 -4.02 -8.71 -15.11
N TYR A 129 -3.01 -9.15 -14.35
CA TYR A 129 -3.05 -9.14 -12.89
C TYR A 129 -3.07 -7.70 -12.35
N VAL A 130 -2.17 -6.83 -12.81
CA VAL A 130 -2.10 -5.42 -12.39
C VAL A 130 -3.41 -4.69 -12.71
N THR A 131 -3.99 -4.95 -13.88
CA THR A 131 -5.30 -4.39 -14.28
C THR A 131 -6.41 -4.81 -13.30
N LYS A 132 -6.46 -6.09 -12.95
CA LYS A 132 -7.46 -6.67 -12.02
C LYS A 132 -7.26 -6.18 -10.58
N LEU A 133 -6.01 -6.06 -10.12
CA LEU A 133 -5.67 -5.51 -8.81
C LEU A 133 -6.09 -4.05 -8.70
N ASN A 134 -5.74 -3.20 -9.68
CA ASN A 134 -6.10 -1.78 -9.70
C ASN A 134 -7.62 -1.58 -9.71
N ALA A 135 -8.34 -2.37 -10.51
CA ALA A 135 -9.81 -2.32 -10.55
C ALA A 135 -10.43 -2.70 -9.19
N ALA A 136 -9.92 -3.76 -8.53
CA ALA A 136 -10.39 -4.20 -7.21
C ALA A 136 -10.11 -3.17 -6.11
N LEU A 137 -8.89 -2.63 -6.05
CA LEU A 137 -8.49 -1.59 -5.09
C LEU A 137 -9.32 -0.30 -5.27
N THR A 138 -9.55 0.12 -6.52
CA THR A 138 -10.33 1.34 -6.83
C THR A 138 -11.82 1.16 -6.51
N ALA A 139 -12.37 -0.04 -6.71
CA ALA A 139 -13.77 -0.35 -6.38
C ALA A 139 -14.00 -0.45 -4.86
N GLY A 140 -13.02 -0.96 -4.11
CA GLY A 140 -13.10 -1.13 -2.66
C GLY A 140 -14.12 -2.19 -2.22
N GLY A 141 -14.43 -2.17 -0.92
CA GLY A 141 -15.37 -3.12 -0.30
C GLY A 141 -14.89 -4.57 -0.36
N ASP A 142 -15.83 -5.51 -0.23
CA ASP A 142 -15.57 -6.96 -0.12
C ASP A 142 -14.81 -7.57 -1.32
N GLY A 143 -14.73 -6.85 -2.45
CA GLY A 143 -14.00 -7.27 -3.65
C GLY A 143 -12.53 -6.85 -3.68
N ALA A 144 -12.11 -5.95 -2.79
CA ALA A 144 -10.70 -5.56 -2.66
C ALA A 144 -9.90 -6.62 -1.88
N PRO A 145 -8.62 -6.85 -2.22
CA PRO A 145 -7.74 -7.69 -1.43
C PRO A 145 -7.31 -7.00 -0.13
N ASP A 146 -7.30 -7.73 0.98
CA ASP A 146 -6.65 -7.33 2.23
C ASP A 146 -5.12 -7.40 2.12
N ILE A 147 -4.63 -8.35 1.31
CA ILE A 147 -3.20 -8.55 1.04
C ILE A 147 -3.02 -8.78 -0.47
N TYR A 148 -2.08 -8.09 -1.10
CA TYR A 148 -1.74 -8.35 -2.50
C TYR A 148 -0.23 -8.42 -2.70
N VAL A 149 0.17 -9.18 -3.72
CA VAL A 149 1.55 -9.22 -4.21
C VAL A 149 1.70 -8.23 -5.35
N ALA A 150 2.81 -7.50 -5.42
CA ALA A 150 3.23 -6.76 -6.59
C ALA A 150 4.73 -7.03 -6.83
N GLU A 151 5.13 -7.05 -8.10
CA GLU A 151 6.54 -7.07 -8.51
C GLU A 151 7.22 -5.75 -8.11
N ALA A 152 8.51 -5.82 -7.75
CA ALA A 152 9.27 -4.66 -7.26
C ALA A 152 9.30 -3.49 -8.28
N ASP A 153 9.42 -3.79 -9.57
CA ASP A 153 9.40 -2.77 -10.65
C ASP A 153 8.05 -2.06 -10.78
N TYR A 154 6.98 -2.63 -10.21
CA TYR A 154 5.61 -2.10 -10.26
C TYR A 154 5.06 -1.75 -8.86
N ILE A 155 5.89 -1.68 -7.82
CA ILE A 155 5.42 -1.43 -6.44
C ILE A 155 5.05 0.05 -6.18
N LEU A 156 5.75 0.98 -6.85
CA LEU A 156 5.67 2.41 -6.54
C LEU A 156 4.25 3.03 -6.61
N PRO A 157 3.36 2.67 -7.56
CA PRO A 157 1.97 3.14 -7.53
C PRO A 157 1.22 2.83 -6.22
N TYR A 158 1.57 1.72 -5.57
CA TYR A 158 0.94 1.20 -4.36
C TYR A 158 1.62 1.63 -3.06
N THR A 159 2.89 2.04 -3.10
CA THR A 159 3.59 2.55 -1.92
C THR A 159 3.73 4.07 -1.93
N GLN A 160 4.01 4.69 -3.07
CA GLN A 160 4.37 6.11 -3.17
C GLN A 160 3.52 6.93 -4.18
N GLY A 161 2.72 6.25 -5.01
CA GLY A 161 1.84 6.87 -6.01
C GLY A 161 0.37 6.96 -5.57
N ASP A 162 -0.54 7.10 -6.54
CA ASP A 162 -1.96 7.43 -6.30
C ASP A 162 -2.71 6.38 -5.45
N LEU A 163 -2.30 5.11 -5.49
CA LEU A 163 -2.93 4.03 -4.72
C LEU A 163 -2.31 3.85 -3.32
N SER A 164 -1.26 4.60 -2.97
CA SER A 164 -0.56 4.51 -1.66
C SER A 164 -1.47 4.77 -0.46
N SER A 165 -2.48 5.62 -0.62
CA SER A 165 -3.48 5.92 0.41
C SER A 165 -4.40 4.74 0.76
N LEU A 166 -4.42 3.68 -0.07
CA LEU A 166 -5.20 2.46 0.15
C LEU A 166 -4.43 1.40 0.95
N ALA A 167 -3.11 1.57 1.13
CA ALA A 167 -2.26 0.62 1.85
C ALA A 167 -2.20 0.97 3.34
N ALA A 168 -2.59 0.02 4.20
CA ALA A 168 -2.59 0.22 5.65
C ALA A 168 -1.15 0.13 6.23
N PRO A 169 -0.71 1.08 7.08
CA PRO A 169 0.59 1.02 7.75
C PRO A 169 0.76 -0.24 8.61
N TYR A 170 1.93 -0.88 8.58
CA TYR A 170 2.23 -2.00 9.48
C TYR A 170 2.12 -1.61 10.97
N ALA A 171 2.38 -0.35 11.31
CA ALA A 171 2.29 0.18 12.67
C ALA A 171 0.86 0.17 13.25
N ASP A 172 -0.18 0.03 12.41
CA ASP A 172 -1.57 -0.07 12.87
C ASP A 172 -1.90 -1.48 13.40
N PHE A 173 -1.05 -2.48 13.10
CA PHE A 173 -1.25 -3.90 13.45
C PHE A 173 -0.09 -4.52 14.24
N ILE A 174 1.10 -3.91 14.20
CA ILE A 174 2.35 -4.49 14.70
C ILE A 174 3.03 -3.52 15.67
N ASP A 175 3.07 -3.88 16.96
CA ASP A 175 3.88 -3.19 17.95
C ASP A 175 5.38 -3.27 17.61
N ASN A 176 6.09 -2.15 17.74
CA ASN A 176 7.55 -2.05 17.55
C ASN A 176 8.03 -2.55 16.18
N VAL A 177 7.50 -1.97 15.10
CA VAL A 177 7.89 -2.27 13.71
C VAL A 177 9.42 -2.13 13.52
N ASP A 178 10.01 -1.01 13.93
CA ASP A 178 11.46 -0.74 13.74
C ASP A 178 12.36 -1.82 14.37
N GLY A 179 12.01 -2.27 15.59
CA GLY A 179 12.71 -3.36 16.25
C GLY A 179 12.60 -4.67 15.47
N LYS A 180 11.42 -5.00 14.97
CA LYS A 180 11.18 -6.22 14.18
C LYS A 180 11.90 -6.20 12.83
N LEU A 181 11.95 -5.06 12.14
CA LEU A 181 12.70 -4.89 10.89
C LEU A 181 14.20 -5.13 11.11
N LYS A 182 14.73 -4.57 12.20
CA LYS A 182 16.13 -4.74 12.60
C LYS A 182 16.46 -6.18 12.98
N ASP A 183 15.60 -6.82 13.76
CA ASP A 183 15.78 -8.22 14.19
C ASP A 183 15.67 -9.20 13.00
N ALA A 184 14.77 -8.92 12.04
CA ALA A 184 14.64 -9.66 10.79
C ALA A 184 15.71 -9.32 9.74
N GLN A 185 16.59 -8.35 10.02
CA GLN A 185 17.68 -7.91 9.14
C GLN A 185 17.21 -7.49 7.72
N ILE A 186 16.02 -6.89 7.62
CA ILE A 186 15.47 -6.43 6.34
C ILE A 186 16.39 -5.38 5.72
N ALA A 187 16.72 -5.56 4.45
CA ALA A 187 17.59 -4.64 3.72
C ALA A 187 16.93 -3.26 3.57
N GLN A 188 17.70 -2.18 3.77
CA GLN A 188 17.15 -0.82 3.82
C GLN A 188 16.39 -0.44 2.53
N TYR A 189 16.87 -0.84 1.35
CA TYR A 189 16.17 -0.53 0.08
C TYR A 189 14.74 -1.11 0.02
N THR A 190 14.49 -2.25 0.67
CA THR A 190 13.15 -2.84 0.80
C THR A 190 12.25 -1.97 1.66
N ILE A 191 12.79 -1.44 2.76
CA ILE A 191 12.09 -0.53 3.66
C ILE A 191 11.80 0.78 2.91
N ASP A 192 12.77 1.31 2.16
CA ASP A 192 12.63 2.56 1.41
C ASP A 192 11.56 2.45 0.30
N LEU A 193 11.57 1.38 -0.50
CA LEU A 193 10.54 1.10 -1.52
C LEU A 193 9.16 0.85 -0.91
N GLY A 194 9.11 0.23 0.26
CA GLY A 194 7.90 -0.10 1.00
C GLY A 194 7.32 1.06 1.82
N THR A 195 8.05 2.17 1.95
CA THR A 195 7.65 3.35 2.72
C THR A 195 6.91 4.34 1.83
N ASN A 196 5.76 4.82 2.32
CA ASN A 196 4.92 5.76 1.61
C ASN A 196 5.37 7.23 1.76
N THR A 197 4.72 8.13 1.04
CA THR A 197 5.01 9.57 1.04
C THR A 197 4.76 10.26 2.40
N ASP A 198 3.97 9.66 3.29
CA ASP A 198 3.81 10.08 4.69
C ASP A 198 4.94 9.57 5.61
N GLY A 199 5.91 8.81 5.09
CA GLY A 199 6.98 8.18 5.86
C GLY A 199 6.57 6.93 6.64
N LYS A 200 5.46 6.28 6.27
CA LYS A 200 4.96 5.05 6.91
C LYS A 200 5.30 3.82 6.08
N LEU A 201 5.80 2.76 6.71
CA LEU A 201 6.00 1.47 6.05
C LEU A 201 4.64 0.79 5.81
N VAL A 202 4.32 0.55 4.54
CA VAL A 202 3.05 -0.05 4.08
C VAL A 202 3.24 -1.34 3.27
N ALA A 203 4.45 -1.62 2.79
CA ALA A 203 4.78 -2.86 2.09
C ALA A 203 6.16 -3.40 2.51
N LEU A 204 6.35 -4.72 2.38
CA LEU A 204 7.63 -5.40 2.54
C LEU A 204 7.81 -6.41 1.42
N CYS A 205 9.04 -6.50 0.91
CA CYS A 205 9.43 -7.49 -0.08
C CYS A 205 9.71 -8.85 0.57
N TYR A 206 9.29 -9.94 -0.08
CA TYR A 206 9.59 -11.32 0.33
C TYR A 206 10.65 -12.00 -0.57
N GLN A 207 10.90 -11.48 -1.77
CA GLN A 207 11.90 -11.98 -2.72
C GLN A 207 12.68 -10.82 -3.38
N CYS A 208 13.86 -10.54 -2.84
CA CYS A 208 14.81 -9.52 -3.29
C CYS A 208 16.16 -9.74 -2.59
#